data_AF-A0A4P9XHT6-F1
#
_entry.id   AF-A0A4P9XHT6-F1
#
_cell.length_a   1.000
_cell.length_b   1.000
_cell.length_c   1.000
_cell.angle_alpha   90.00
_cell.angle_beta   90.00
_cell.angle_gamma   90.00
#
_symmetry.space_group_name_H-M   'P 1'
#
loop_
_entity.id
_entity.type
_entity.pdbx_description
1 polymer ?
#
loop_
_entity_poly.entity_id
_entity_poly.type
_entity_poly.pdbx_seq_one_letter_code
_entity_poly.pdbx_strand_id
1 'polypeptide(L)'
;MRLASLFSAAAAAFLGFVGPVTNAAPQTLGELGPSIAALDPAVMKAIDNDMYTLSPEFKIKLPHNMVFVTNKDYLDRLSSIDILTIQGDRARKIKFAYWGQEKKPMSLYFKKYAPDTRAQVESTMIEVRYSTVRGFPEYYKIYDSDDDYIEATVKYGKLSHTGDMTLNRKDGSPAGTLKGVKACKWDKLASLLEFTSKPSSAQ
;
A
#
# COMPACT_ATOMS: atom_id res chain seq x y z
N MET A 1 47.78 -41.55 0.56
CA MET A 1 47.89 -42.35 1.80
C MET A 1 48.28 -41.44 2.95
N ARG A 2 47.56 -41.57 4.10
CA ARG A 2 47.89 -41.13 5.47
C ARG A 2 47.89 -39.60 5.75
N LEU A 3 46.98 -39.09 6.61
CA LEU A 3 46.97 -39.10 8.10
C LEU A 3 48.16 -38.30 8.67
N ALA A 4 48.06 -37.42 9.67
CA ALA A 4 47.04 -37.15 10.67
C ALA A 4 47.23 -35.76 11.30
N SER A 5 46.21 -35.38 12.08
CA SER A 5 46.08 -34.33 13.08
C SER A 5 47.32 -33.90 13.87
N LEU A 6 47.26 -32.68 14.43
CA LEU A 6 47.59 -32.45 15.84
C LEU A 6 46.75 -31.30 16.43
N PHE A 7 46.04 -31.66 17.49
CA PHE A 7 45.36 -30.77 18.44
C PHE A 7 46.35 -29.87 19.16
N SER A 8 45.91 -28.67 19.55
CA SER A 8 46.30 -28.09 20.84
C SER A 8 45.18 -27.22 21.37
N ALA A 9 44.63 -27.67 22.48
CA ALA A 9 43.68 -26.97 23.32
C ALA A 9 44.41 -25.92 24.17
N ALA A 10 43.81 -24.75 24.34
CA ALA A 10 44.10 -23.88 25.46
C ALA A 10 42.76 -23.56 26.14
N ALA A 11 42.53 -24.23 27.26
CA ALA A 11 41.46 -23.91 28.20
C ALA A 11 41.99 -22.87 29.18
N ALA A 12 41.25 -21.77 29.36
CA ALA A 12 41.37 -20.90 30.52
C ALA A 12 39.97 -20.71 31.12
N ALA A 13 39.90 -20.99 32.42
CA ALA A 13 38.74 -21.16 33.28
C ALA A 13 38.11 -19.80 33.68
N PHE A 14 36.78 -19.64 33.59
CA PHE A 14 35.79 -19.64 34.69
C PHE A 14 35.70 -18.38 35.57
N LEU A 15 34.58 -17.65 35.45
CA LEU A 15 33.53 -17.37 36.48
C LEU A 15 32.91 -15.97 36.34
N GLY A 16 31.59 -15.92 36.45
CA GLY A 16 30.85 -14.74 36.91
C GLY A 16 29.84 -14.18 35.91
N PHE A 17 28.65 -14.76 35.86
CA PHE A 17 27.42 -14.10 36.32
C PHE A 17 26.23 -15.05 36.08
N VAL A 18 25.64 -15.50 37.17
CA VAL A 18 24.36 -16.22 37.17
C VAL A 18 23.27 -15.17 37.05
N GLY A 19 22.71 -15.01 35.85
CA GLY A 19 21.48 -14.26 35.60
C GLY A 19 20.35 -15.24 35.28
N PRO A 20 19.10 -14.97 35.67
CA PRO A 20 18.02 -15.94 35.58
C PRO A 20 17.74 -16.32 34.12
N VAL A 21 17.56 -17.62 33.90
CA VAL A 21 17.15 -18.22 32.64
C VAL A 21 15.76 -17.70 32.31
N THR A 22 15.67 -16.63 31.52
CA THR A 22 14.45 -16.35 30.77
C THR A 22 14.45 -17.27 29.56
N ASN A 23 13.44 -18.14 29.49
CA ASN A 23 13.17 -18.95 28.32
C ASN A 23 13.16 -18.03 27.09
N ALA A 24 14.22 -18.07 26.28
CA ALA A 24 14.17 -17.60 24.92
C ALA A 24 13.25 -18.57 24.18
N ALA A 25 11.96 -18.30 24.20
CA ALA A 25 11.01 -18.94 23.31
C ALA A 25 11.55 -18.80 21.88
N PRO A 26 11.54 -19.86 21.07
CA PRO A 26 11.91 -19.75 19.68
C PRO A 26 10.85 -18.85 19.03
N GLN A 27 11.19 -17.58 18.81
CA GLN A 27 10.40 -16.74 17.94
C GLN A 27 10.60 -17.28 16.53
N THR A 28 9.66 -18.17 16.19
CA THR A 28 9.10 -18.42 14.88
C THR A 28 9.60 -17.44 13.83
N LEU A 29 10.09 -18.01 12.73
CA LEU A 29 10.15 -17.41 11.39
C LEU A 29 8.77 -16.82 11.02
N GLY A 30 8.44 -15.68 11.60
CA GLY A 30 7.36 -14.81 11.18
C GLY A 30 7.88 -14.02 10.01
N GLU A 31 7.13 -14.04 8.92
CA GLU A 31 7.36 -13.32 7.68
C GLU A 31 8.13 -12.02 7.90
N LEU A 32 9.35 -11.95 7.39
CA LEU A 32 10.00 -10.68 7.11
C LEU A 32 9.13 -9.98 6.07
N GLY A 33 8.17 -9.19 6.56
CA GLY A 33 7.45 -8.23 5.76
C GLY A 33 8.46 -7.37 4.98
N PRO A 34 8.09 -6.87 3.80
CA PRO A 34 9.01 -6.08 2.99
C PRO A 34 9.60 -4.95 3.83
N SER A 35 10.94 -4.90 3.90
CA SER A 35 11.67 -3.85 4.60
C SER A 35 11.26 -2.50 4.02
N ILE A 36 10.45 -1.76 4.78
CA ILE A 36 10.22 -0.34 4.57
C ILE A 36 11.49 0.32 5.12
N ALA A 37 12.48 0.57 4.27
CA ALA A 37 13.48 1.58 4.61
C ALA A 37 12.69 2.84 4.98
N ALA A 38 12.88 3.38 6.19
CA ALA A 38 11.98 4.37 6.79
C ALA A 38 11.68 5.51 5.81
N LEU A 39 10.51 5.42 5.17
CA LEU A 39 10.06 6.41 4.21
C LEU A 39 9.71 7.68 4.97
N ASP A 40 9.95 8.82 4.33
CA ASP A 40 9.50 10.12 4.81
C ASP A 40 7.99 10.06 5.13
N PRO A 41 7.52 10.55 6.29
CA PRO A 41 6.10 10.53 6.66
C PRO A 41 5.16 11.14 5.61
N ALA A 42 5.60 12.18 4.89
CA ALA A 42 4.80 12.79 3.82
C ALA A 42 4.66 11.83 2.63
N VAL A 43 5.75 11.15 2.26
CA VAL A 43 5.75 10.11 1.22
C VAL A 43 4.86 8.94 1.63
N MET A 44 4.96 8.49 2.88
CA MET A 44 4.07 7.46 3.42
C MET A 44 2.61 7.87 3.33
N LYS A 45 2.26 9.08 3.77
CA LYS A 45 0.88 9.59 3.69
C LYS A 45 0.37 9.66 2.25
N ALA A 46 1.23 9.96 1.27
CA ALA A 46 0.84 9.99 -0.13
C ALA A 46 0.44 8.61 -0.66
N ILE A 47 1.13 7.54 -0.25
CA ILE A 47 0.87 6.18 -0.76
C ILE A 47 -0.02 5.33 0.15
N ASP A 48 -0.18 5.73 1.41
CA ASP A 48 -0.95 5.05 2.44
C ASP A 48 -1.60 6.07 3.38
N ASN A 49 -2.91 6.29 3.19
CA ASN A 49 -3.70 7.23 3.99
C ASN A 49 -5.01 6.58 4.43
N ASP A 50 -5.95 7.38 4.93
CA ASP A 50 -7.23 6.89 5.39
C ASP A 50 -8.17 6.47 4.25
N MET A 51 -7.91 6.88 3.00
CA MET A 51 -8.74 6.59 1.82
C MET A 51 -8.25 5.39 1.00
N TYR A 52 -6.93 5.16 0.93
CA TYR A 52 -6.35 4.03 0.21
C TYR A 52 -4.97 3.63 0.75
N THR A 53 -4.50 2.47 0.32
CA THR A 53 -3.08 2.09 0.34
C THR A 53 -2.68 1.62 -1.06
N LEU A 54 -1.43 1.91 -1.47
CA LEU A 54 -0.88 1.50 -2.75
C LEU A 54 -0.03 0.21 -2.65
N SER A 55 0.51 -0.08 -1.46
CA SER A 55 1.49 -1.15 -1.24
C SER A 55 1.23 -1.86 0.10
N PRO A 56 1.37 -3.20 0.18
CA PRO A 56 1.85 -4.11 -0.87
C PRO A 56 0.82 -4.41 -1.96
N GLU A 57 -0.45 -4.10 -1.73
CA GLU A 57 -1.52 -4.20 -2.72
C GLU A 57 -2.29 -2.89 -2.73
N PHE A 58 -2.72 -2.45 -3.92
CA PHE A 58 -3.65 -1.34 -3.99
C PHE A 58 -5.00 -1.72 -3.36
N LYS A 59 -5.43 -0.96 -2.35
CA LYS A 59 -6.74 -1.09 -1.70
C LYS A 59 -7.35 0.28 -1.46
N ILE A 60 -8.66 0.36 -1.65
CA ILE A 60 -9.52 1.45 -1.21
C ILE A 60 -10.00 1.09 0.19
N LYS A 61 -9.72 1.96 1.15
CA LYS A 61 -10.08 1.75 2.54
C LYS A 61 -11.51 2.20 2.79
N LEU A 62 -12.32 1.24 3.22
CA LEU A 62 -13.69 1.44 3.67
C LEU A 62 -13.69 1.64 5.19
N PRO A 63 -14.05 2.84 5.68
CA PRO A 63 -14.15 3.08 7.11
C PRO A 63 -15.15 2.12 7.77
N HIS A 64 -14.87 1.77 9.03
CA HIS A 64 -15.81 1.04 9.86
C HIS A 64 -17.14 1.79 9.98
N ASN A 65 -18.26 1.06 10.10
CA ASN A 65 -19.63 1.62 10.20
C ASN A 65 -20.05 2.51 9.01
N MET A 66 -19.47 2.33 7.83
CA MET A 66 -19.92 2.99 6.62
C MET A 66 -20.45 1.96 5.61
N VAL A 67 -21.38 2.40 4.79
CA VAL A 67 -21.87 1.62 3.64
C VAL A 67 -21.29 2.20 2.37
N PHE A 68 -21.21 1.40 1.31
CA PHE A 68 -20.75 1.89 0.01
C PHE A 68 -21.72 1.51 -1.11
N VAL A 69 -21.79 2.38 -2.11
CA VAL A 69 -22.58 2.18 -3.33
C VAL A 69 -21.63 2.30 -4.51
N THR A 70 -21.70 1.34 -5.43
CA THR A 70 -20.92 1.37 -6.67
C THR A 70 -21.79 1.77 -7.83
N ASN A 71 -21.28 2.66 -8.68
CA ASN A 71 -21.89 3.03 -9.94
C ASN A 71 -21.02 2.52 -11.08
N LYS A 72 -21.66 2.09 -12.16
CA LYS A 72 -21.00 1.70 -13.39
C LYS A 72 -21.35 2.66 -14.53
N ASP A 73 -20.49 2.75 -15.52
CA ASP A 73 -20.80 3.46 -16.77
C ASP A 73 -21.54 2.55 -17.77
N TYR A 74 -21.85 3.08 -18.95
CA TYR A 74 -22.56 2.36 -20.01
C TYR A 74 -21.76 1.18 -20.61
N LEU A 75 -20.49 1.03 -20.26
CA LEU A 75 -19.61 -0.07 -20.67
C LEU A 75 -19.42 -1.10 -19.55
N ASP A 76 -20.25 -1.03 -18.51
CA ASP A 76 -20.17 -1.86 -17.30
C ASP A 76 -18.85 -1.70 -16.52
N ARG A 77 -18.12 -0.60 -16.72
CA ARG A 77 -16.91 -0.29 -15.95
C ARG A 77 -17.27 0.44 -14.66
N LEU A 78 -16.55 0.18 -13.58
CA LEU A 78 -16.74 0.89 -12.32
C LEU A 78 -16.46 2.39 -12.53
N SER A 79 -17.47 3.25 -12.40
CA SER A 79 -17.35 4.70 -12.64
C SER A 79 -17.16 5.49 -11.34
N SER A 80 -17.79 5.05 -10.25
CA SER A 80 -17.55 5.60 -8.92
C SER A 80 -17.92 4.66 -7.80
N ILE A 81 -17.33 4.91 -6.63
CA ILE A 81 -17.75 4.37 -5.34
C ILE A 81 -18.12 5.57 -4.46
N ASP A 82 -19.34 5.58 -3.95
CA ASP A 82 -19.78 6.51 -2.92
C ASP A 82 -19.74 5.77 -1.57
N ILE A 83 -19.04 6.34 -0.58
CA ILE A 83 -18.97 5.82 0.79
C ILE A 83 -19.82 6.75 1.66
N LEU A 84 -20.80 6.17 2.33
CA LEU A 84 -21.84 6.87 3.04
C LEU A 84 -21.82 6.53 4.53
N THR A 85 -22.20 7.50 5.36
CA THR A 85 -22.58 7.26 6.75
C THR A 85 -23.84 6.38 6.81
N ILE A 86 -24.15 5.83 7.98
CA ILE A 86 -25.39 5.05 8.20
C ILE A 86 -26.64 5.90 7.92
N GLN A 87 -26.54 7.22 8.13
CA GLN A 87 -27.58 8.20 7.87
C GLN A 87 -27.73 8.54 6.37
N GLY A 88 -26.83 8.04 5.51
CA GLY A 88 -26.86 8.26 4.07
C GLY A 88 -26.05 9.47 3.59
N ASP A 89 -25.36 10.18 4.48
CA ASP A 89 -24.50 11.29 4.10
C ASP A 89 -23.23 10.80 3.43
N ARG A 90 -22.83 11.47 2.35
CA ARG A 90 -21.61 11.12 1.64
C ARG A 90 -20.39 11.52 2.48
N ALA A 91 -19.65 10.52 2.96
CA ALA A 91 -18.38 10.72 3.66
C ALA A 91 -17.21 10.79 2.67
N ARG A 92 -17.21 9.92 1.65
CA ARG A 92 -16.17 9.89 0.61
C ARG A 92 -16.75 9.55 -0.76
N LYS A 93 -16.03 9.94 -1.81
CA LYS A 93 -16.30 9.53 -3.19
C LYS A 93 -15.01 9.20 -3.90
N ILE A 94 -15.00 8.08 -4.59
CA ILE A 94 -13.94 7.68 -5.53
C ILE A 94 -14.55 7.74 -6.92
N LYS A 95 -13.93 8.47 -7.85
CA LYS A 95 -14.29 8.44 -9.28
C LYS A 95 -13.17 7.76 -10.07
N PHE A 96 -13.57 6.98 -11.07
CA PHE A 96 -12.68 6.25 -11.97
C PHE A 96 -12.83 6.86 -13.36
N ALA A 97 -11.73 7.33 -13.92
CA ALA A 97 -11.68 7.83 -15.30
C ALA A 97 -10.91 6.85 -16.19
N TYR A 98 -11.39 6.68 -17.41
CA TYR A 98 -10.88 5.73 -18.39
C TYR A 98 -10.59 6.46 -19.70
N TRP A 99 -9.62 5.95 -20.45
CA TRP A 99 -9.40 6.38 -21.82
C TRP A 99 -10.21 5.53 -22.80
N GLY A 100 -11.03 6.19 -23.61
CA GLY A 100 -11.87 5.53 -24.62
C GLY A 100 -12.64 4.34 -24.06
N GLN A 101 -12.43 3.16 -24.67
CA GLN A 101 -13.11 1.90 -24.36
C GLN A 101 -12.27 0.98 -23.43
N GLU A 102 -11.18 1.48 -22.86
CA GLU A 102 -10.33 0.66 -21.98
C GLU A 102 -11.06 0.24 -20.70
N LYS A 103 -10.79 -0.98 -20.22
CA LYS A 103 -11.37 -1.52 -18.98
C LYS A 103 -10.49 -1.27 -17.75
N LYS A 104 -9.48 -0.41 -17.86
CA LYS A 104 -8.54 -0.08 -16.79
C LYS A 104 -8.55 1.43 -16.54
N PRO A 105 -8.69 1.87 -15.28
CA PRO A 105 -8.79 3.29 -14.98
C PRO A 105 -7.42 3.97 -15.17
N MET A 106 -7.38 5.09 -15.90
CA MET A 106 -6.18 5.91 -16.02
C MET A 106 -6.07 6.95 -14.92
N SER A 107 -7.18 7.31 -14.28
CA SER A 107 -7.17 8.21 -13.13
C SER A 107 -8.20 7.81 -12.09
N LEU A 108 -7.84 8.01 -10.83
CA LEU A 108 -8.69 7.83 -9.67
C LEU A 108 -8.75 9.16 -8.92
N TYR A 109 -9.96 9.63 -8.63
CA TYR A 109 -10.17 10.85 -7.87
C TYR A 109 -10.82 10.52 -6.54
N PHE A 110 -10.10 10.74 -5.45
CA PHE A 110 -10.60 10.56 -4.10
C PHE A 110 -11.03 11.91 -3.55
N LYS A 111 -12.22 11.95 -2.98
CA LYS A 111 -12.78 13.13 -2.32
C LYS A 111 -13.33 12.73 -0.97
N LYS A 112 -13.01 13.52 0.03
CA LYS A 112 -13.55 13.43 1.38
C LYS A 112 -14.41 14.63 1.67
N TYR A 113 -15.49 14.40 2.38
CA TYR A 113 -16.48 15.43 2.69
C TYR A 113 -16.57 15.63 4.19
N ALA A 114 -16.79 16.87 4.60
CA ALA A 114 -17.11 17.19 5.98
C ALA A 114 -18.46 16.56 6.38
N PRO A 115 -18.60 16.16 7.66
CA PRO A 115 -19.89 15.78 8.21
C PRO A 115 -20.94 16.88 7.95
N ASP A 116 -22.15 16.47 7.62
CA ASP A 116 -23.38 17.29 7.58
C ASP A 116 -23.40 18.50 6.63
N THR A 117 -22.29 18.84 5.99
CA THR A 117 -22.13 20.09 5.22
C THR A 117 -21.92 19.85 3.72
N ARG A 118 -21.76 18.59 3.30
CA ARG A 118 -21.42 18.17 1.92
C ARG A 118 -20.19 18.89 1.33
N ALA A 119 -19.46 19.65 2.14
CA ALA A 119 -18.30 20.41 1.71
C ALA A 119 -17.14 19.45 1.50
N GLN A 120 -16.43 19.57 0.38
CA GLN A 120 -15.21 18.80 0.14
C GLN A 120 -14.09 19.39 1.03
N VAL A 121 -13.44 18.54 1.82
CA VAL A 121 -12.37 18.96 2.75
C VAL A 121 -10.98 18.45 2.36
N GLU A 122 -10.92 17.38 1.58
CA GLU A 122 -9.66 16.77 1.17
C GLU A 122 -9.88 16.08 -0.18
N SER A 123 -8.88 16.18 -1.06
CA SER A 123 -8.86 15.42 -2.31
C SER A 123 -7.45 14.99 -2.68
N THR A 124 -7.39 13.88 -3.40
CA THR A 124 -6.16 13.37 -4.00
C THR A 124 -6.50 12.69 -5.31
N MET A 125 -5.58 12.75 -6.26
CA MET A 125 -5.71 12.13 -7.57
C MET A 125 -4.56 11.15 -7.78
N ILE A 126 -4.87 9.97 -8.28
CA ILE A 126 -3.87 9.00 -8.74
C ILE A 126 -4.01 8.83 -10.24
N GLU A 127 -3.00 9.21 -11.00
CA GLU A 127 -2.86 8.82 -12.40
C GLU A 127 -2.14 7.48 -12.49
N VAL A 128 -2.56 6.62 -13.41
CA VAL A 128 -2.04 5.27 -13.58
C VAL A 128 -1.62 5.08 -15.03
N ARG A 129 -0.40 4.57 -15.24
CA ARG A 129 0.05 4.08 -16.55
C ARG A 129 0.38 2.60 -16.44
N TYR A 130 0.13 1.90 -17.55
CA TYR A 130 0.20 0.46 -17.62
C TYR A 130 1.28 0.03 -18.60
N SER A 131 1.96 -1.06 -18.26
CA SER A 131 2.84 -1.77 -19.19
C SER A 131 2.05 -2.18 -20.43
N THR A 132 2.52 -1.80 -21.62
CA THR A 132 1.91 -2.21 -22.89
C THR A 132 1.99 -3.71 -23.12
N VAL A 133 3.03 -4.36 -22.58
CA VAL A 133 3.29 -5.80 -22.75
C VAL A 133 2.49 -6.63 -21.74
N ARG A 134 2.52 -6.24 -20.46
CA ARG A 134 1.93 -7.05 -19.38
C ARG A 134 0.55 -6.59 -18.96
N GLY A 135 0.21 -5.34 -19.26
CA GLY A 135 -1.04 -4.72 -18.83
C GLY A 135 -1.13 -4.44 -17.34
N PHE A 136 -0.02 -4.52 -16.58
CA PHE A 136 0.01 -4.19 -15.15
C PHE A 136 0.31 -2.71 -14.96
N PRO A 137 -0.20 -2.08 -13.88
CA PRO A 137 0.19 -0.71 -13.54
C PRO A 137 1.69 -0.65 -13.26
N GLU A 138 2.46 0.11 -14.03
CA GLU A 138 3.91 0.23 -13.83
C GLU A 138 4.33 1.61 -13.33
N TYR A 139 3.41 2.56 -13.35
CA TYR A 139 3.66 3.93 -12.94
C TYR A 139 2.40 4.54 -12.36
N TYR A 140 2.58 5.23 -11.23
CA TYR A 140 1.58 6.03 -10.57
C TYR A 140 2.10 7.44 -10.37
N LYS A 141 1.24 8.43 -10.57
CA LYS A 141 1.50 9.81 -10.17
C LYS A 141 0.41 10.25 -9.21
N ILE A 142 0.80 10.58 -7.99
CA ILE A 142 -0.11 10.73 -6.86
C ILE A 142 -0.05 12.17 -6.43
N TYR A 143 -1.11 12.91 -6.71
CA TYR A 143 -1.24 14.33 -6.40
C TYR A 143 -1.92 14.51 -5.05
N ASP A 144 -1.42 15.44 -4.25
CA ASP A 144 -2.13 15.92 -3.07
C ASP A 144 -3.10 17.07 -3.43
N SER A 145 -3.57 17.80 -2.41
CA SER A 145 -4.52 18.91 -2.61
C SER A 145 -3.84 20.20 -3.09
N ASP A 146 -2.51 20.30 -3.03
CA ASP A 146 -1.72 21.48 -3.36
C ASP A 146 -1.00 21.34 -4.72
N ASP A 147 -1.40 20.36 -5.53
CA ASP A 147 -0.78 19.98 -6.80
C ASP A 147 0.72 19.58 -6.69
N ASP A 148 1.18 19.23 -5.48
CA ASP A 148 2.43 18.48 -5.33
C ASP A 148 2.17 17.00 -5.62
N TYR A 149 3.23 16.25 -5.95
CA TYR A 149 3.07 14.84 -6.28
C TYR A 149 4.26 13.95 -5.95
N ILE A 150 3.93 12.68 -5.70
CA ILE A 150 4.88 11.57 -5.67
C ILE A 150 4.70 10.72 -6.93
N GLU A 151 5.82 10.36 -7.56
CA GLU A 151 5.87 9.40 -8.64
C GLU A 151 6.28 8.03 -8.09
N ALA A 152 5.49 6.99 -8.38
CA ALA A 152 5.78 5.63 -7.98
C ALA A 152 5.94 4.75 -9.22
N THR A 153 7.13 4.19 -9.44
CA THR A 153 7.40 3.27 -10.56
C THR A 153 7.56 1.86 -10.05
N VAL A 154 6.84 0.89 -10.63
CA VAL A 154 6.86 -0.51 -10.23
C VAL A 154 7.59 -1.36 -11.25
N LYS A 155 8.67 -2.00 -10.81
CA LYS A 155 9.41 -2.98 -11.60
C LYS A 155 9.04 -4.39 -11.15
N TYR A 156 8.12 -5.01 -11.89
CA TYR A 156 7.73 -6.40 -11.64
C TYR A 156 8.81 -7.41 -12.05
N GLY A 157 8.91 -8.51 -11.31
CA GLY A 157 9.73 -9.65 -11.72
C GLY A 157 9.27 -10.23 -13.07
N LYS A 158 10.21 -10.75 -13.87
CA LYS A 158 9.99 -11.16 -15.28
C LYS A 158 8.74 -12.03 -15.51
N LEU A 159 8.43 -12.93 -14.57
CA LEU A 159 7.26 -13.82 -14.59
C LEU A 159 6.39 -13.68 -13.32
N SER A 160 6.61 -12.63 -12.52
CA SER A 160 5.95 -12.43 -11.24
C SER A 160 4.91 -11.32 -11.30
N HIS A 161 3.83 -11.46 -10.54
CA HIS A 161 2.88 -10.37 -10.27
C HIS A 161 3.36 -9.46 -9.14
N THR A 162 4.54 -9.72 -8.61
CA THR A 162 5.16 -8.99 -7.51
C THR A 162 6.43 -8.30 -8.00
N GLY A 163 6.75 -7.13 -7.44
CA GLY A 163 7.90 -6.33 -7.82
C GLY A 163 8.32 -5.35 -6.73
N ASP A 164 9.21 -4.45 -7.15
CA ASP A 164 9.74 -3.38 -6.33
C ASP A 164 9.18 -2.05 -6.83
N MET A 165 8.71 -1.21 -5.91
CA MET A 165 8.23 0.13 -6.20
C MET A 165 9.27 1.15 -5.75
N THR A 166 9.73 1.97 -6.68
CA THR A 166 10.58 3.13 -6.39
C THR A 166 9.72 4.38 -6.33
N LEU A 167 9.94 5.21 -5.32
CA LEU A 167 9.21 6.45 -5.07
C LEU A 167 10.14 7.63 -5.30
N ASN A 168 9.68 8.63 -6.05
CA ASN A 168 10.39 9.88 -6.29
C ASN A 168 9.47 11.07 -5.98
N ARG A 169 10.04 12.17 -5.49
CA ARG A 169 9.33 13.44 -5.32
C ARG A 169 9.18 14.15 -6.67
N LYS A 170 8.36 15.20 -6.71
CA LYS A 170 8.11 16.05 -7.88
C LYS A 170 9.38 16.60 -8.54
N ASP A 171 10.41 16.90 -7.76
CA ASP A 171 11.71 17.38 -8.23
C ASP A 171 12.63 16.25 -8.78
N GLY A 172 12.14 15.00 -8.80
CA GLY A 172 12.88 13.81 -9.22
C GLY A 172 13.78 13.21 -8.14
N SER A 173 13.85 13.81 -6.94
CA SER A 173 14.66 13.28 -5.86
C SER A 173 14.10 11.93 -5.35
N PRO A 174 14.96 10.94 -5.05
CA PRO A 174 14.51 9.67 -4.49
C PRO A 174 13.83 9.85 -3.13
N ALA A 175 12.64 9.27 -3.00
CA ALA A 175 11.83 9.24 -1.79
C ALA A 175 11.87 7.87 -1.08
N GLY A 176 12.24 6.81 -1.80
CA GLY A 176 12.59 5.51 -1.23
C GLY A 176 12.15 4.33 -2.10
N THR A 177 12.11 3.13 -1.51
CA THR A 177 11.73 1.91 -2.24
C THR A 177 10.95 0.97 -1.35
N LEU A 178 9.91 0.37 -1.90
CA LEU A 178 9.08 -0.65 -1.28
C LEU A 178 9.23 -1.97 -2.03
N LYS A 179 9.42 -3.05 -1.28
CA LYS A 179 9.52 -4.41 -1.83
C LYS A 179 8.16 -5.10 -1.77
N GLY A 180 7.97 -6.13 -2.59
CA GLY A 180 6.80 -7.00 -2.49
C GLY A 180 5.49 -6.40 -2.99
N VAL A 181 5.55 -5.35 -3.81
CA VAL A 181 4.36 -4.71 -4.39
C VAL A 181 3.73 -5.63 -5.42
N LYS A 182 2.42 -5.86 -5.31
CA LYS A 182 1.66 -6.74 -6.19
C LYS A 182 0.87 -5.94 -7.23
N ALA A 183 0.73 -6.52 -8.42
CA ALA A 183 -0.06 -5.95 -9.50
C ALA A 183 -1.55 -5.84 -9.12
N CYS A 184 -2.10 -4.63 -9.25
CA CYS A 184 -3.52 -4.38 -9.00
C CYS A 184 -4.41 -5.03 -10.07
N LYS A 185 -5.53 -5.62 -9.63
CA LYS A 185 -6.55 -6.23 -10.48
C LYS A 185 -7.84 -5.41 -10.46
N TRP A 186 -7.96 -4.49 -11.41
CA TRP A 186 -9.06 -3.54 -11.50
C TRP A 186 -10.43 -4.16 -11.79
N ASP A 187 -10.46 -5.38 -12.31
CA ASP A 187 -11.66 -6.11 -12.72
C ASP A 187 -12.45 -6.71 -11.55
N LYS A 188 -11.86 -6.80 -10.36
CA LYS A 188 -12.49 -7.43 -9.19
C LYS A 188 -12.65 -6.43 -8.07
N LEU A 189 -13.84 -5.84 -7.94
CA LEU A 189 -14.17 -4.88 -6.89
C LEU A 189 -13.77 -5.38 -5.50
N ALA A 190 -14.11 -6.63 -5.14
CA ALA A 190 -13.76 -7.18 -3.83
C ALA A 190 -12.25 -7.23 -3.56
N SER A 191 -11.42 -7.31 -4.60
CA SER A 191 -9.95 -7.25 -4.46
C SER A 191 -9.43 -5.84 -4.25
N LEU A 192 -10.23 -4.82 -4.57
CA LEU A 192 -9.89 -3.41 -4.40
C LEU A 192 -10.33 -2.85 -3.05
N LEU A 193 -11.12 -3.57 -2.26
CA LEU A 193 -11.68 -3.06 -1.01
C LEU A 193 -10.96 -3.64 0.20
N GLU A 194 -10.70 -2.79 1.19
CA GLU A 194 -10.19 -3.17 2.51
C GLU A 194 -11.09 -2.54 3.58
N PHE A 195 -11.64 -3.35 4.47
CA PHE A 195 -12.45 -2.87 5.60
C PHE A 195 -11.53 -2.51 6.77
N THR A 196 -11.49 -1.24 7.13
CA THR A 196 -10.68 -0.81 8.28
C THR A 196 -11.30 -1.32 9.57
N SER A 197 -10.48 -1.84 10.48
CA SER A 197 -10.93 -2.25 11.80
C SER A 197 -11.44 -1.06 12.62
N LYS A 198 -12.31 -1.35 13.61
CA LYS A 198 -12.69 -0.36 14.61
C LYS A 198 -11.40 0.13 15.31
N PRO A 199 -11.16 1.45 15.44
CA PRO A 199 -10.05 1.92 16.25
C PRO A 199 -10.20 1.32 17.65
N SER A 200 -9.17 0.61 18.11
CA SER A 200 -9.12 0.12 19.49
C SER A 200 -9.22 1.34 20.38
N SER A 201 -10.31 1.46 21.14
CA SER A 201 -10.42 2.43 22.21
C SER A 201 -9.32 2.08 23.21
N ALA A 202 -8.23 2.85 23.21
CA ALA A 202 -7.31 2.86 24.34
C ALA A 202 -8.15 3.16 25.59
N GLN A 203 -8.21 2.18 26.48
CA GLN A 203 -8.75 2.33 27.83
C GLN A 203 -7.77 3.13 28.69
#